data_AF-A0A3M1XGQ0-F1
#
_entry.id   AF-A0A3M1XGQ0-F1
#
_cell.length_a   1.000
_cell.length_b   1.000
_cell.length_c   1.000
_cell.angle_alpha   90.00
_cell.angle_beta   90.00
_cell.angle_gamma   90.00
#
_symmetry.space_group_name_H-M   'P 1'
#
loop_
_entity.id
_entity.type
_entity.pdbx_description
1 polymer ?
#
loop_
_entity_poly.entity_id
_entity_poly.type
_entity_poly.pdbx_seq_one_letter_code
_entity_poly.pdbx_strand_id
1 'polypeptide(L)'
;AGSQRVQAGRHILTGQSFTQVFENLKPPFDFTAEDPLGRAIRLTPEFRASRVVLNLPALEQPGNYRLMQGSEPVGMVSVNPWPQESDFKAVADEALGELLPGLSVLPDAPGVLAEQVAKSRLGRELWPYLLAAALMLLLVEMAVARTGAARQASSQRQKEPVAQL
;
A
#
# COMPACT_ATOMS: atom_id res chain seq x y z
N ALA A 1 -37.98 -11.27 11.92
CA ALA A 1 -36.55 -11.14 11.58
C ALA A 1 -35.92 -12.53 11.68
N GLY A 2 -35.44 -13.09 10.56
CA GLY A 2 -34.79 -14.40 10.54
C GLY A 2 -33.30 -14.25 10.83
N SER A 3 -32.83 -14.79 11.95
CA SER A 3 -31.40 -14.84 12.26
C SER A 3 -30.70 -15.82 11.33
N GLN A 4 -29.79 -15.34 10.49
CA GLN A 4 -29.00 -16.19 9.58
C GLN A 4 -27.64 -16.54 10.21
N ARG A 5 -27.27 -17.82 10.14
CA ARG A 5 -25.93 -18.28 10.55
C ARG A 5 -24.90 -17.82 9.53
N VAL A 6 -23.88 -17.12 9.98
CA VAL A 6 -22.77 -16.69 9.12
C VAL A 6 -21.77 -17.85 9.02
N GLN A 7 -21.72 -18.45 7.83
CA GLN A 7 -20.63 -19.32 7.41
C GLN A 7 -19.47 -18.45 6.89
N ALA A 8 -18.24 -18.91 7.07
CA ALA A 8 -17.05 -18.24 6.54
C ALA A 8 -17.26 -17.91 5.04
N GLY A 9 -17.10 -16.65 4.66
CA GLY A 9 -17.24 -16.17 3.28
C GLY A 9 -18.60 -15.58 2.89
N ARG A 10 -19.55 -15.40 3.82
CA ARG A 10 -20.85 -14.79 3.50
C ARG A 10 -20.86 -13.28 3.79
N HIS A 11 -21.23 -12.49 2.78
CA HIS A 11 -21.37 -11.04 2.90
C HIS A 11 -22.57 -10.69 3.80
N ILE A 12 -22.37 -9.76 4.73
CA ILE A 12 -23.44 -9.25 5.58
C ILE A 12 -23.85 -7.89 5.06
N LEU A 13 -25.15 -7.65 4.95
CA LEU A 13 -25.69 -6.38 4.51
C LEU A 13 -26.08 -5.51 5.69
N THR A 14 -26.05 -4.21 5.46
CA THR A 14 -26.41 -3.20 6.46
C THR A 14 -27.87 -3.38 6.87
N GLY A 15 -28.17 -3.26 8.16
CA GLY A 15 -29.51 -3.47 8.71
C GLY A 15 -29.94 -4.93 8.86
N GLN A 16 -29.09 -5.92 8.52
CA GLN A 16 -29.38 -7.33 8.75
C GLN A 16 -28.83 -7.81 10.09
N SER A 17 -29.67 -8.46 10.89
CA SER A 17 -29.22 -9.23 12.05
C SER A 17 -28.62 -10.55 11.61
N PHE A 18 -27.54 -10.98 12.25
CA PHE A 18 -26.88 -12.23 11.92
C PHE A 18 -26.32 -12.92 13.16
N THR A 19 -26.04 -14.20 13.01
CA THR A 19 -25.56 -15.05 14.08
C THR A 19 -24.18 -15.60 13.76
N GLN A 20 -23.21 -15.30 14.63
CA GLN A 20 -21.87 -15.86 14.58
C GLN A 20 -21.76 -17.00 15.58
N VAL A 21 -21.23 -18.15 15.14
CA VAL A 21 -21.06 -19.33 15.99
C VAL A 21 -19.58 -19.59 16.17
N PHE A 22 -19.17 -19.75 17.42
CA PHE A 22 -17.81 -20.11 17.81
C PHE A 22 -17.81 -21.45 18.52
N GLU A 23 -16.74 -22.20 18.31
CA GLU A 23 -16.47 -23.48 18.99
C GLU A 23 -15.20 -23.30 19.84
N ASN A 24 -15.14 -23.98 20.98
CA ASN A 24 -13.94 -24.04 21.84
C ASN A 24 -13.41 -22.69 22.37
N LEU A 25 -14.27 -21.69 22.57
CA LEU A 25 -13.88 -20.45 23.24
C LEU A 25 -13.63 -20.70 24.73
N LYS A 26 -12.55 -20.11 25.25
CA LYS A 26 -12.21 -20.16 26.67
C LYS A 26 -12.84 -18.97 27.40
N PRO A 27 -13.17 -19.08 28.70
CA PRO A 27 -13.57 -17.93 29.50
C PRO A 27 -12.48 -16.84 29.54
N PRO A 28 -12.82 -15.56 29.77
CA PRO A 28 -14.15 -15.01 30.10
C PRO A 28 -15.07 -14.87 28.88
N PHE A 29 -16.40 -14.95 29.07
CA PHE A 29 -17.39 -14.90 27.98
C PHE A 29 -18.04 -13.52 27.84
N ASP A 30 -17.25 -12.47 27.99
CA ASP A 30 -17.63 -11.08 27.76
C ASP A 30 -17.36 -10.69 26.31
N PHE A 31 -18.41 -10.62 25.51
CA PHE A 31 -18.28 -10.31 24.08
C PHE A 31 -18.71 -8.88 23.76
N THR A 32 -17.92 -8.21 22.94
CA THR A 32 -18.27 -6.91 22.36
C THR A 32 -17.96 -6.90 20.86
N ALA A 33 -18.81 -6.24 20.07
CA ALA A 33 -18.48 -5.86 18.71
C ALA A 33 -18.00 -4.41 18.70
N GLU A 34 -16.78 -4.16 18.26
CA GLU A 34 -16.28 -2.81 17.99
C GLU A 34 -16.70 -2.41 16.57
N ASP A 35 -17.36 -1.27 16.42
CA ASP A 35 -17.76 -0.73 15.13
C ASP A 35 -16.58 -0.07 14.38
N PRO A 36 -16.74 0.30 13.10
CA PRO A 36 -15.68 0.94 12.32
C PRO A 36 -15.20 2.29 12.88
N LEU A 37 -15.94 2.90 13.81
CA LEU A 37 -15.61 4.16 14.49
C LEU A 37 -15.00 3.93 15.88
N GLY A 38 -14.79 2.67 16.29
CA GLY A 38 -14.22 2.31 17.59
C GLY A 38 -15.24 2.24 18.74
N ARG A 39 -16.54 2.32 18.48
CA ARG A 39 -17.57 2.18 19.52
C ARG A 39 -17.84 0.71 19.80
N ALA A 40 -17.81 0.34 21.09
CA ALA A 40 -18.10 -1.02 21.52
C ALA A 40 -19.61 -1.24 21.73
N ILE A 41 -20.13 -2.30 21.13
CA ILE A 41 -21.50 -2.80 21.27
C ILE A 41 -21.44 -4.10 22.07
N ARG A 42 -22.07 -4.14 23.24
CA ARG A 42 -22.08 -5.35 24.07
C ARG A 42 -22.95 -6.43 23.43
N LEU A 43 -22.40 -7.63 23.28
CA LEU A 43 -23.09 -8.78 22.75
C LEU A 43 -23.48 -9.73 23.88
N THR A 44 -24.65 -10.33 23.76
CA THR A 44 -25.10 -11.36 24.72
C THR A 44 -24.81 -12.73 24.12
N PRO A 45 -23.90 -13.53 24.70
CA PRO A 45 -23.66 -14.88 24.23
C PRO A 45 -24.81 -15.81 24.61
N GLU A 46 -25.23 -16.63 23.66
CA GLU A 46 -26.14 -17.74 23.88
C GLU A 46 -25.34 -19.06 23.81
N PHE A 47 -25.32 -19.81 24.90
CA PHE A 47 -24.59 -21.07 24.98
C PHE A 47 -25.48 -22.22 24.51
N ARG A 48 -25.06 -22.92 23.46
CA ARG A 48 -25.74 -24.12 22.95
C ARG A 48 -24.78 -25.29 22.94
N ALA A 49 -24.91 -26.17 23.94
CA ALA A 49 -24.00 -27.29 24.18
C ALA A 49 -22.52 -26.83 24.27
N SER A 50 -21.66 -27.23 23.33
CA SER A 50 -20.25 -26.83 23.26
C SER A 50 -19.97 -25.60 22.40
N ARG A 51 -21.02 -24.88 21.98
CA ARG A 51 -20.93 -23.73 21.06
C ARG A 51 -21.37 -22.44 21.74
N VAL A 52 -20.67 -21.36 21.45
CA VAL A 52 -21.07 -19.99 21.79
C VAL A 52 -21.69 -19.37 20.55
N VAL A 53 -22.91 -18.89 20.69
CA VAL A 53 -23.70 -18.28 19.62
C VAL A 53 -23.86 -16.80 19.94
N LEU A 54 -23.28 -15.92 19.13
CA LEU A 54 -23.45 -14.48 19.25
C LEU A 54 -24.50 -14.00 18.24
N ASN A 55 -25.56 -13.38 18.75
CA ASN A 55 -26.57 -12.74 17.92
C ASN A 55 -26.22 -11.25 17.80
N LEU A 56 -25.83 -10.84 16.60
CA LEU A 56 -25.54 -9.45 16.29
C LEU A 56 -26.83 -8.77 15.82
N PRO A 57 -27.15 -7.58 16.38
CA PRO A 57 -28.32 -6.82 15.96
C PRO A 57 -28.18 -6.34 14.51
N ALA A 58 -29.23 -5.73 13.98
CA ALA A 58 -29.15 -5.00 12.72
C ALA A 58 -28.07 -3.90 12.83
N LEU A 59 -26.98 -4.05 12.07
CA LEU A 59 -25.86 -3.10 12.07
C LEU A 59 -26.08 -2.08 10.95
N GLU A 60 -26.36 -0.83 11.34
CA GLU A 60 -26.70 0.26 10.41
C GLU A 60 -25.49 0.93 9.75
N GLN A 61 -24.29 0.71 10.30
CA GLN A 61 -23.08 1.33 9.77
C GLN A 61 -22.28 0.31 8.96
N PRO A 62 -21.98 0.57 7.67
CA PRO A 62 -21.11 -0.30 6.88
C PRO A 62 -19.66 -0.20 7.35
N GLY A 63 -18.93 -1.30 7.20
CA GLY A 63 -17.50 -1.41 7.52
C GLY A 63 -17.13 -2.72 8.21
N ASN A 64 -15.91 -2.77 8.74
CA ASN A 64 -15.38 -3.94 9.42
C ASN A 64 -15.61 -3.82 10.93
N TYR A 65 -16.39 -4.76 11.47
CA TYR A 65 -16.63 -4.90 12.90
C TYR A 65 -15.67 -5.92 13.48
N ARG A 66 -15.03 -5.58 14.59
CA ARG A 66 -14.17 -6.52 15.32
C ARG A 66 -14.98 -7.18 16.43
N LEU A 67 -14.99 -8.50 16.46
CA LEU A 67 -15.56 -9.26 17.55
C LEU A 67 -14.46 -9.45 18.59
N MET A 68 -14.69 -8.92 19.79
CA MET A 68 -13.77 -8.96 20.91
C MET A 68 -14.34 -9.86 22.01
N GLN A 69 -13.46 -10.56 22.69
CA GLN A 69 -13.69 -11.29 23.93
C GLN A 69 -12.82 -10.63 25.01
N GLY A 70 -13.44 -9.82 25.87
CA GLY A 70 -12.72 -8.87 26.71
C GLY A 70 -11.86 -7.94 25.87
N SER A 71 -10.53 -8.08 25.98
CA SER A 71 -9.55 -7.31 25.20
C SER A 71 -8.99 -8.06 23.98
N GLU A 72 -9.37 -9.33 23.76
CA GLU A 72 -8.81 -10.17 22.70
C GLU A 72 -9.72 -10.21 21.47
N PRO A 73 -9.22 -9.94 20.25
CA PRO A 73 -10.01 -10.08 19.04
C PRO A 73 -10.22 -11.57 18.68
N VAL A 74 -11.47 -12.02 18.66
CA VAL A 74 -11.87 -13.40 18.32
C VAL A 74 -12.36 -13.55 16.88
N GLY A 75 -12.62 -12.44 16.19
CA GLY A 75 -13.03 -12.46 14.81
C GLY A 75 -13.26 -11.09 14.22
N MET A 76 -13.52 -11.05 12.92
CA MET A 76 -13.88 -9.84 12.19
C MET A 76 -15.02 -10.13 11.23
N VAL A 77 -15.91 -9.17 11.09
CA VAL A 77 -17.09 -9.27 10.24
C VAL A 77 -17.22 -8.02 9.40
N SER A 78 -17.38 -8.20 8.09
CA SER A 78 -17.56 -7.09 7.14
C SER A 78 -19.05 -6.90 6.83
N VAL A 79 -19.57 -5.72 7.18
CA VAL A 79 -20.93 -5.27 6.87
C VAL A 79 -20.85 -4.34 5.66
N ASN A 80 -21.54 -4.70 4.58
CA ASN A 80 -21.53 -3.97 3.33
C ASN A 80 -22.87 -3.21 3.13
N PRO A 81 -22.85 -2.05 2.45
CA PRO A 81 -24.08 -1.39 2.02
C PRO A 81 -24.89 -2.28 1.08
N TRP A 82 -26.19 -2.00 0.95
CA TRP A 82 -27.03 -2.71 -0.01
C TRP A 82 -26.54 -2.44 -1.43
N PRO A 83 -26.37 -3.46 -2.29
CA PRO A 83 -25.95 -3.24 -3.67
C PRO A 83 -26.86 -2.28 -4.44
N GLN A 84 -28.14 -2.21 -4.07
CA GLN A 84 -29.13 -1.31 -4.65
C GLN A 84 -28.90 0.16 -4.30
N GLU A 85 -28.19 0.45 -3.22
CA GLU A 85 -27.80 1.81 -2.82
C GLU A 85 -26.53 2.28 -3.55
N SER A 86 -25.82 1.37 -4.22
CA SER A 86 -24.62 1.68 -4.99
C SER A 86 -24.96 1.95 -6.45
N ASP A 87 -24.62 3.14 -6.96
CA ASP A 87 -24.66 3.41 -8.39
C ASP A 87 -23.40 2.84 -9.05
N PHE A 88 -23.55 1.75 -9.79
CA PHE A 88 -22.48 1.10 -10.55
C PHE A 88 -22.40 1.58 -12.00
N LYS A 89 -23.08 2.67 -12.37
CA LYS A 89 -22.94 3.23 -13.72
C LYS A 89 -21.49 3.66 -13.94
N ALA A 90 -20.99 3.33 -15.14
CA ALA A 90 -19.71 3.84 -15.58
C ALA A 90 -19.76 5.38 -15.57
N VAL A 91 -18.81 5.97 -14.86
CA VAL A 91 -18.60 7.43 -14.87
C VAL A 91 -17.76 7.75 -16.10
N ALA A 92 -18.15 8.78 -16.86
CA ALA A 92 -17.38 9.25 -18.00
C ALA A 92 -16.02 9.83 -17.55
N ASP A 93 -14.99 9.66 -18.35
CA ASP A 93 -13.61 10.08 -18.01
C ASP A 93 -13.53 11.58 -17.68
N GLU A 94 -14.33 12.41 -18.34
CA GLU A 94 -14.39 13.85 -18.09
C GLU A 94 -14.96 14.18 -16.70
N ALA A 95 -15.91 13.38 -16.22
CA ALA A 95 -16.53 13.55 -14.90
C ALA A 95 -15.63 13.06 -13.75
N LEU A 96 -14.66 12.17 -14.01
CA LEU A 96 -13.70 11.74 -12.99
C LEU A 96 -12.80 12.88 -12.50
N GLY A 97 -12.41 13.79 -13.40
CA GLY A 97 -11.55 14.92 -13.06
C GLY A 97 -12.20 15.90 -12.08
N GLU A 98 -13.52 16.08 -12.20
CA GLU A 98 -14.31 16.92 -11.29
C GLU A 98 -14.58 16.25 -9.94
N LEU A 99 -14.87 14.94 -9.95
CA LEU A 99 -15.17 14.16 -8.74
C LEU A 99 -13.92 13.87 -7.89
N LEU A 100 -12.75 13.72 -8.52
CA LEU A 100 -11.50 13.32 -7.88
C LEU A 100 -10.36 14.28 -8.28
N PRO A 101 -10.29 15.47 -7.66
CA PRO A 101 -9.25 16.44 -7.97
C PRO A 101 -7.86 15.87 -7.65
N GLY A 102 -6.97 15.91 -8.64
CA GLY A 102 -5.61 15.35 -8.56
C GLY A 102 -5.47 13.92 -9.08
N LEU A 103 -6.55 13.32 -9.60
CA LEU A 103 -6.48 12.04 -10.28
C LEU A 103 -5.78 12.17 -11.64
N SER A 104 -4.77 11.33 -11.88
CA SER A 104 -4.19 11.16 -13.21
C SER A 104 -4.82 9.92 -13.86
N VAL A 105 -5.65 10.13 -14.88
CA VAL A 105 -6.20 9.03 -15.69
C VAL A 105 -5.13 8.55 -16.65
N LEU A 106 -4.85 7.26 -16.64
CA LEU A 106 -3.95 6.65 -17.62
C LEU A 106 -4.77 6.16 -18.81
N PRO A 107 -4.34 6.42 -20.05
CA PRO A 107 -5.01 5.85 -21.22
C PRO A 107 -4.92 4.33 -21.17
N ASP A 108 -6.03 3.66 -21.51
CA ASP A 108 -6.10 2.21 -21.62
C ASP A 108 -5.42 1.74 -22.92
N ALA A 109 -4.09 1.87 -22.92
CA ALA A 109 -3.22 1.45 -24.00
C ALA A 109 -2.26 0.36 -23.48
N PRO A 110 -2.11 -0.75 -24.23
CA PRO A 110 -1.25 -1.84 -23.81
C PRO A 110 0.20 -1.35 -23.62
N GLY A 111 0.76 -1.61 -22.44
CA GLY A 111 2.13 -1.24 -22.08
C GLY A 111 2.27 0.06 -21.28
N VAL A 112 1.32 1.01 -21.39
CA VAL A 112 1.40 2.30 -20.68
C VAL A 112 1.37 2.12 -19.17
N LEU A 113 0.46 1.28 -18.67
CA LEU A 113 0.36 1.00 -17.24
C LEU A 113 1.65 0.35 -16.69
N ALA A 114 2.20 -0.63 -17.42
CA ALA A 114 3.41 -1.32 -16.99
C ALA A 114 4.62 -0.38 -16.94
N GLU A 115 4.77 0.49 -17.94
CA GLU A 115 5.85 1.48 -18.00
C GLU A 115 5.73 2.53 -16.89
N GLN A 116 4.52 3.00 -16.61
CA GLN A 116 4.28 4.04 -15.61
C GLN A 116 4.42 3.51 -14.18
N VAL A 117 3.99 2.25 -13.94
CA VAL A 117 4.27 1.53 -12.69
C VAL A 117 5.77 1.27 -12.52
N ALA A 118 6.48 0.90 -13.59
CA ALA A 118 7.93 0.72 -13.54
C ALA A 118 8.65 2.03 -13.20
N LYS A 119 8.29 3.14 -13.84
CA LYS A 119 8.80 4.49 -13.54
C LYS A 119 8.52 4.92 -12.09
N SER A 120 7.33 4.61 -11.57
CA SER A 120 6.98 4.92 -10.17
C SER A 120 7.75 4.07 -9.17
N ARG A 121 8.06 2.81 -9.49
CA ARG A 121 8.76 1.87 -8.58
C ARG A 121 10.27 2.04 -8.58
N LEU A 122 10.86 2.26 -9.75
CA LEU A 122 12.31 2.32 -9.93
C LEU A 122 12.86 3.74 -9.72
N GLY A 123 11.98 4.75 -9.71
CA GLY A 123 12.40 6.14 -9.64
C GLY A 123 13.09 6.59 -10.94
N ARG A 124 13.63 7.81 -10.93
CA ARG A 124 14.35 8.35 -12.09
C ARG A 124 15.76 7.77 -12.12
N GLU A 125 16.14 7.15 -13.24
CA GLU A 125 17.46 6.55 -13.41
C GLU A 125 18.55 7.64 -13.33
N LEU A 126 19.28 7.68 -12.20
CA LEU A 126 20.36 8.63 -11.94
C LEU A 126 21.70 8.19 -12.55
N TRP A 127 21.85 6.90 -12.84
CA TRP A 127 23.08 6.32 -13.36
C TRP A 127 23.59 6.92 -14.68
N PRO A 128 22.77 7.32 -15.68
CA PRO A 128 23.31 7.93 -16.90
C PRO A 128 23.94 9.30 -16.59
N TYR A 129 23.39 10.05 -15.62
CA TYR A 129 23.97 11.32 -15.20
C TYR A 129 25.30 11.13 -14.47
N LEU A 130 25.39 10.11 -13.60
CA LEU A 130 26.63 9.76 -12.90
C LEU A 130 27.71 9.28 -13.88
N LEU A 131 27.33 8.47 -14.88
CA LEU A 131 28.26 8.00 -15.91
C LEU A 131 28.79 9.16 -16.76
N ALA A 132 27.92 10.08 -17.17
CA ALA A 132 28.31 11.29 -17.89
C ALA A 132 29.27 12.18 -17.07
N ALA A 133 28.99 12.35 -15.77
CA ALA A 133 29.85 13.10 -14.86
C ALA A 133 31.23 12.44 -14.71
N ALA A 134 31.29 11.10 -14.58
CA ALA A 134 32.54 10.35 -14.51
C ALA A 134 33.36 10.48 -15.80
N LEU A 135 32.72 10.40 -16.97
CA LEU A 135 33.37 10.63 -18.26
C LEU A 135 33.93 12.05 -18.39
N MET A 136 33.18 13.07 -17.95
CA MET A 136 33.70 14.44 -17.95
C MET A 136 34.91 14.61 -17.03
N LEU A 137 34.87 14.03 -15.82
CA LEU A 137 36.00 14.03 -14.90
C LEU A 137 37.24 13.38 -15.50
N LEU A 138 37.07 12.26 -16.21
CA LEU A 138 38.16 11.57 -16.89
C LEU A 138 38.80 12.45 -17.98
N LEU A 139 37.99 13.15 -18.78
CA LEU A 139 38.49 14.07 -19.80
C LEU A 139 39.27 15.25 -19.18
N VAL A 140 38.78 15.76 -18.05
CA VAL A 140 39.48 16.82 -17.29
C VAL A 140 40.82 16.31 -16.76
N GLU A 141 40.84 15.12 -16.17
CA GLU A 141 42.07 14.44 -15.73
C GLU A 141 43.09 14.32 -16.86
N MET A 142 42.67 13.84 -18.05
CA MET A 142 43.55 13.74 -19.22
C MET A 142 44.10 15.10 -19.67
N ALA A 143 43.28 16.15 -19.65
CA ALA A 143 43.71 17.50 -20.01
C ALA A 143 44.76 18.04 -19.00
N VAL A 144 44.53 17.84 -17.70
CA VAL A 144 45.47 18.24 -16.64
C VAL A 144 46.77 17.44 -16.75
N ALA A 145 46.70 16.12 -16.88
CA ALA A 145 47.88 15.26 -17.02
C ALA A 145 48.73 15.64 -18.24
N ARG A 146 48.08 15.96 -19.37
CA ARG A 146 48.76 16.38 -20.60
C ARG A 146 49.52 17.70 -20.43
N THR A 147 48.93 18.69 -19.74
CA THR A 147 49.59 19.98 -19.49
C THR A 147 50.72 19.88 -18.46
N GLY A 148 50.58 19.00 -17.45
CA GLY A 148 51.62 18.72 -16.46
C GLY A 148 52.85 18.02 -17.03
N ALA A 149 52.64 16.99 -17.87
CA ALA A 149 53.72 16.21 -18.48
C ALA A 149 54.61 17.04 -19.42
N ALA A 150 54.02 17.98 -20.17
CA ALA A 150 54.77 18.89 -21.04
C ALA A 150 55.75 19.80 -20.26
N ARG A 151 55.40 20.18 -19.02
CA ARG A 151 56.21 21.05 -18.16
C ARG A 151 57.39 20.32 -17.52
N GLN A 152 57.22 19.05 -17.17
CA GLN A 152 58.30 18.22 -16.61
C GLN A 152 59.37 17.86 -17.65
N ALA A 153 58.97 17.55 -18.89
CA ALA A 153 59.90 17.24 -19.97
C ALA A 153 60.85 18.41 -20.30
N SER A 154 60.36 19.66 -20.26
CA SER A 154 61.21 20.85 -20.45
C SER A 154 62.20 21.09 -19.31
N SER A 155 61.84 20.71 -18.08
CA SER A 155 62.69 20.95 -16.89
C SER A 155 63.79 19.89 -16.71
N GLN A 156 63.58 18.66 -17.21
CA GLN A 156 64.62 17.62 -17.26
C GLN A 156 65.67 17.87 -18.35
N ARG A 157 65.26 18.36 -19.53
CA ARG A 157 66.19 18.68 -20.63
C ARG A 157 67.17 19.81 -20.32
N GLN A 158 66.83 20.64 -19.33
CA GLN A 158 67.67 21.74 -18.86
C GLN A 158 68.67 21.31 -17.76
N LYS A 159 68.55 20.07 -17.25
CA LYS A 159 69.39 19.51 -16.18
C LYS A 159 70.45 18.52 -16.66
N GLU A 160 70.52 18.17 -17.94
CA GLU A 160 71.67 17.41 -18.47
C GLU A 160 72.88 18.36 -18.62
N PRO A 161 73.95 18.19 -17.82
CA PRO A 161 75.16 18.96 -18.03
C PRO A 161 75.83 18.46 -19.31
N VAL A 162 76.18 19.40 -20.18
CA VAL A 162 77.04 19.16 -21.34
C VAL A 162 78.40 18.68 -20.81
N ALA A 163 78.62 17.37 -20.82
CA ALA A 163 79.93 16.78 -20.58
C ALA A 163 80.82 17.15 -21.78
N GLN A 164 81.64 18.18 -21.60
CA GLN A 164 82.65 18.61 -22.57
C GLN A 164 83.89 17.72 -22.45
N LEU A 165 84.45 17.43 -23.64
CA LEU A 165 85.63 16.63 -23.98
C LEU A 165 86.92 17.09 -23.29
#